data_AF-A0A6I5RNX3-F1
#
_entry.id   AF-A0A6I5RNX3-F1
#
_cell.length_a   1.000
_cell.length_b   1.000
_cell.length_c   1.000
_cell.angle_alpha   90.00
_cell.angle_beta   90.00
_cell.angle_gamma   90.00
#
_symmetry.space_group_name_H-M   'P 1'
#
loop_
_entity.id
_entity.type
_entity.pdbx_description
1 polymer ?
#
loop_
_entity_poly.entity_id
_entity_poly.type
_entity_poly.pdbx_seq_one_letter_code
_entity_poly.pdbx_strand_id
1 'polypeptide(L)'
;MGALVSSISWRAIAAAACLALVLASCWGTYQHGRSTMDAEWQVRWSDRDAGDKQAWAIAEAAEREKEQARQQAINKVIQDGQTLIDQANADAAAARSTAASLRDEADRLASSVASKASSHSCTTAASQAATRAVMVLADVFKRADQRAGDLAEYADQSRSRGVTCEQAYTALIE
;
A
#
# COMPACT_ATOMS: atom_id res chain seq x y z
N MET A 1 36.65 -40.35 -82.59
CA MET A 1 36.44 -40.11 -81.14
C MET A 1 35.09 -40.69 -80.75
N GLY A 2 35.04 -42.01 -80.54
CA GLY A 2 33.80 -42.73 -80.24
C GLY A 2 34.14 -44.16 -79.84
N ALA A 3 33.35 -44.70 -78.90
CA ALA A 3 33.42 -46.04 -78.33
C ALA A 3 34.44 -46.28 -77.19
N LEU A 4 34.27 -45.56 -76.07
CA LEU A 4 34.59 -46.07 -74.73
C LEU A 4 33.28 -46.40 -73.98
N VAL A 5 32.35 -47.08 -74.65
CA VAL A 5 31.17 -47.67 -74.01
C VAL A 5 31.23 -49.18 -74.29
N SER A 6 32.05 -49.88 -73.52
CA SER A 6 32.13 -51.34 -73.55
C SER A 6 31.78 -51.90 -72.16
N SER A 7 30.63 -52.57 -72.12
CA SER A 7 30.17 -53.52 -71.10
C SER A 7 30.22 -53.04 -69.64
N ILE A 8 29.23 -52.24 -69.24
CA ILE A 8 28.73 -52.39 -67.87
C ILE A 8 28.25 -53.84 -67.77
N SER A 9 29.05 -54.71 -67.15
CA SER A 9 28.63 -56.09 -66.92
C SER A 9 27.35 -56.07 -66.10
N TRP A 10 26.39 -56.92 -66.43
CA TRP A 10 25.13 -57.06 -65.68
C TRP A 10 25.34 -57.15 -64.16
N ARG A 11 26.49 -57.71 -63.75
CA ARG A 11 26.96 -57.79 -62.36
C ARG A 11 27.16 -56.43 -61.69
N ALA A 12 27.68 -55.43 -62.41
CA ALA A 12 27.89 -54.08 -61.88
C ALA A 12 26.56 -53.34 -61.67
N ILE A 13 25.59 -53.50 -62.58
CA ILE A 13 24.24 -52.94 -62.43
C ILE A 13 23.54 -53.59 -61.23
N ALA A 14 23.61 -54.92 -61.12
CA ALA A 14 23.04 -55.64 -59.99
C ALA A 14 23.66 -55.20 -58.65
N ALA A 15 25.00 -55.04 -58.58
CA ALA A 15 25.68 -54.57 -57.37
C ALA A 15 25.28 -53.13 -57.00
N ALA A 16 25.19 -52.22 -57.96
CA ALA A 16 24.76 -50.84 -57.73
C ALA A 16 23.29 -50.78 -57.26
N ALA A 17 22.41 -51.59 -57.86
CA ALA A 17 21.02 -51.70 -57.43
C ALA A 17 20.91 -52.24 -55.99
N CYS A 18 21.70 -53.27 -55.64
CA CYS A 18 21.75 -53.78 -54.26
C CYS A 18 22.24 -52.71 -53.28
N LEU A 19 23.29 -51.95 -53.60
CA LEU A 19 23.78 -50.87 -52.75
C LEU A 19 22.74 -49.75 -52.58
N ALA A 20 22.05 -49.37 -53.65
CA ALA A 20 20.98 -48.37 -53.60
C ALA A 20 19.82 -48.83 -52.69
N LEU A 21 19.44 -50.10 -52.76
CA LEU A 21 18.42 -50.69 -51.89
C LEU A 21 18.86 -50.69 -50.42
N VAL A 22 20.12 -51.03 -50.13
CA VAL A 22 20.68 -50.96 -48.77
C VAL A 22 20.66 -49.54 -48.25
N LEU A 23 21.10 -48.56 -49.04
CA LEU A 23 21.10 -47.15 -48.65
C LEU A 23 19.67 -46.62 -48.41
N ALA A 24 18.72 -46.97 -49.30
CA ALA A 24 17.32 -46.60 -49.13
C ALA A 24 16.70 -47.22 -47.87
N SER A 25 17.05 -48.48 -47.56
CA SER A 25 16.62 -49.16 -46.34
C SER A 25 17.19 -48.50 -45.08
N CYS A 26 18.51 -48.24 -45.04
CA CYS A 26 19.15 -47.53 -43.93
C CYS A 26 18.59 -46.11 -43.75
N TRP A 27 18.30 -45.42 -44.85
CA TRP A 27 17.69 -44.10 -44.80
C TRP A 27 16.27 -44.15 -44.24
N GLY A 28 15.46 -45.13 -44.69
CA GLY A 28 14.10 -45.33 -44.19
C GLY A 28 14.06 -45.63 -42.70
N THR A 29 14.93 -46.51 -42.20
CA THR A 29 15.00 -46.83 -40.76
C THR A 29 15.50 -45.65 -39.92
N TYR A 30 16.49 -44.89 -40.42
CA TYR A 30 16.97 -43.68 -39.75
C TYR A 30 15.88 -42.60 -39.66
N GLN A 31 15.17 -42.31 -40.75
CA GLN A 31 14.10 -41.32 -40.77
C GLN A 31 12.93 -41.73 -39.87
N HIS A 32 12.57 -43.03 -39.89
CA HIS A 32 11.56 -43.54 -38.98
C HIS A 32 11.97 -43.33 -37.52
N GLY A 33 13.19 -43.75 -37.14
CA GLY A 33 13.71 -43.58 -35.78
C GLY A 33 13.79 -42.11 -35.34
N ARG A 34 14.18 -41.20 -36.23
CA ARG A 34 14.13 -39.75 -35.98
C ARG A 34 12.70 -39.27 -35.71
N SER A 35 11.76 -39.60 -36.59
CA SER A 35 10.38 -39.14 -36.47
C SER A 35 9.70 -39.64 -35.20
N THR A 36 9.99 -40.88 -34.78
CA THR A 36 9.46 -41.43 -33.52
C THR A 36 10.07 -40.75 -32.30
N MET A 37 11.38 -40.49 -32.34
CA MET A 37 12.09 -39.82 -31.25
C MET A 37 11.66 -38.35 -31.13
N ASP A 38 11.55 -37.64 -32.26
CA ASP A 38 11.05 -36.25 -32.31
C ASP A 38 9.61 -36.17 -31.77
N ALA A 39 8.73 -37.09 -32.16
CA ALA A 39 7.36 -37.15 -31.64
C ALA A 39 7.30 -37.45 -30.14
N GLU A 40 8.10 -38.40 -29.65
CA GLU A 40 8.18 -38.72 -28.22
C GLU A 40 8.68 -37.53 -27.40
N TRP A 41 9.76 -36.87 -27.85
CA TRP A 41 10.28 -35.69 -27.17
C TRP A 41 9.28 -34.54 -27.20
N GLN A 42 8.62 -34.30 -28.33
CA GLN A 42 7.62 -33.23 -28.45
C GLN A 42 6.51 -33.37 -27.40
N VAL A 43 6.03 -34.60 -27.17
CA VAL A 43 5.03 -34.88 -26.12
C VAL A 43 5.59 -34.64 -24.72
N ARG A 44 6.80 -35.15 -24.43
CA ARG A 44 7.46 -34.93 -23.12
C ARG A 44 7.66 -33.44 -22.82
N TRP A 45 8.07 -32.66 -23.82
CA TRP A 45 8.23 -31.22 -23.68
C TRP A 45 6.89 -30.51 -23.51
N SER A 46 5.86 -30.87 -24.29
CA SER A 46 4.54 -30.24 -24.13
C SER A 46 3.92 -30.52 -22.76
N ASP A 47 4.06 -31.74 -22.25
CA ASP A 47 3.54 -32.11 -20.93
C ASP A 47 4.27 -31.35 -19.83
N ARG A 48 5.61 -31.24 -19.93
CA ARG A 48 6.41 -30.46 -19.00
C ARG A 48 6.05 -28.97 -19.05
N ASP A 49 5.95 -28.38 -20.23
CA ASP A 49 5.62 -26.97 -20.40
C ASP A 49 4.19 -26.66 -19.92
N ALA A 50 3.25 -27.61 -20.07
CA ALA A 50 1.91 -27.50 -19.50
C ALA A 50 1.96 -27.53 -17.96
N GLY A 51 2.73 -28.45 -17.38
CA GLY A 51 2.97 -28.51 -15.94
C GLY A 51 3.64 -27.25 -15.39
N ASP A 52 4.68 -26.75 -16.07
CA ASP A 52 5.40 -25.53 -15.69
C ASP A 52 4.46 -24.31 -15.74
N LYS A 53 3.61 -24.18 -16.77
CA LYS A 53 2.61 -23.11 -16.86
C LYS A 53 1.55 -23.20 -15.76
N GLN A 54 1.09 -24.41 -15.44
CA GLN A 54 0.14 -24.61 -14.35
C GLN A 54 0.75 -24.27 -13.00
N ALA A 55 1.97 -24.73 -12.73
CA ALA A 55 2.70 -24.42 -11.50
C ALA A 55 2.94 -22.92 -11.37
N TRP A 56 3.32 -22.25 -12.47
CA TRP A 56 3.46 -20.80 -12.52
C TRP A 56 2.13 -20.10 -12.17
N ALA A 57 1.03 -20.47 -12.82
CA ALA A 57 -0.27 -19.85 -12.59
C ALA A 57 -0.74 -20.00 -11.14
N ILE A 58 -0.51 -21.16 -10.53
CA ILE A 58 -0.82 -21.40 -9.11
C ILE A 58 0.04 -20.54 -8.19
N ALA A 59 1.36 -20.48 -8.45
CA ALA A 59 2.28 -19.67 -7.65
C ALA A 59 1.96 -18.17 -7.76
N GLU A 60 1.68 -17.68 -8.98
CA GLU A 60 1.29 -16.29 -9.20
C GLU A 60 -0.04 -15.98 -8.50
N ALA A 61 -1.05 -16.85 -8.61
CA ALA A 61 -2.32 -16.65 -7.91
C ALA A 61 -2.14 -16.57 -6.39
N ALA A 62 -1.32 -17.45 -5.82
CA ALA A 62 -1.04 -17.46 -4.38
C ALA A 62 -0.32 -16.19 -3.91
N GLU A 63 0.66 -15.69 -4.67
CA GLU A 63 1.32 -14.42 -4.32
C GLU A 63 0.41 -13.19 -4.54
N ARG A 64 -0.44 -13.22 -5.56
CA ARG A 64 -1.45 -12.16 -5.78
C ARG A 64 -2.47 -12.10 -4.66
N GLU A 65 -2.88 -13.24 -4.12
CA GLU A 65 -3.79 -13.30 -2.98
C GLU A 65 -3.17 -12.63 -1.74
N LYS A 66 -1.89 -12.93 -1.44
CA LYS A 66 -1.16 -12.29 -0.34
C LYS A 66 -1.05 -10.78 -0.53
N GLU A 67 -0.72 -10.34 -1.74
CA GLU A 67 -0.62 -8.92 -2.07
C GLU A 67 -1.97 -8.21 -1.91
N GLN A 68 -3.05 -8.82 -2.40
CA GLN A 68 -4.40 -8.28 -2.23
C GLN A 68 -4.83 -8.21 -0.76
N ALA A 69 -4.53 -9.23 0.03
CA ALA A 69 -4.81 -9.23 1.46
C ALA A 69 -4.09 -8.09 2.19
N ARG A 70 -2.79 -7.90 1.92
CA ARG A 70 -2.01 -6.77 2.48
C ARG A 70 -2.55 -5.42 2.05
N GLN A 71 -2.89 -5.25 0.78
CA GLN A 71 -3.45 -4.00 0.28
C GLN A 71 -4.80 -3.69 0.93
N GLN A 72 -5.66 -4.70 1.13
CA GLN A 72 -6.95 -4.53 1.82
C GLN A 72 -6.74 -4.14 3.29
N ALA A 73 -5.79 -4.78 3.98
CA ALA A 73 -5.46 -4.46 5.35
C ALA A 73 -4.95 -3.02 5.49
N ILE A 74 -4.05 -2.57 4.62
CA ILE A 74 -3.56 -1.18 4.60
C ILE A 74 -4.68 -0.19 4.25
N ASN A 75 -5.55 -0.50 3.30
CA ASN A 75 -6.68 0.36 2.96
C ASN A 75 -7.60 0.57 4.17
N LYS A 76 -7.81 -0.47 4.97
CA LYS A 76 -8.57 -0.37 6.22
C LYS A 76 -7.85 0.52 7.24
N VAL A 77 -6.54 0.34 7.43
CA VAL A 77 -5.74 1.23 8.31
C VAL A 77 -5.85 2.69 7.88
N ILE A 78 -5.84 2.98 6.58
CA ILE A 78 -6.03 4.34 6.06
C ILE A 78 -7.42 4.88 6.41
N GLN A 79 -8.48 4.09 6.23
CA GLN A 79 -9.85 4.50 6.59
C GLN A 79 -10.01 4.73 8.10
N ASP A 80 -9.48 3.83 8.92
CA ASP A 80 -9.52 3.94 10.38
C ASP A 80 -8.71 5.16 10.84
N GLY A 81 -7.53 5.40 10.25
CA GLY A 81 -6.71 6.59 10.49
C GLY A 81 -7.42 7.89 10.12
N GLN A 82 -8.11 7.94 8.98
CA GLN A 82 -8.90 9.11 8.59
C GLN A 82 -10.05 9.34 9.57
N THR A 83 -10.71 8.28 10.02
CA THR A 83 -11.79 8.37 11.02
C THR A 83 -11.28 8.97 12.34
N LEU A 84 -10.10 8.56 12.80
CA LEU A 84 -9.46 9.13 13.99
C LEU A 84 -9.15 10.62 13.83
N ILE A 85 -8.68 11.04 12.65
CA ILE A 85 -8.41 12.44 12.33
C ILE A 85 -9.71 13.25 12.34
N ASP A 86 -10.76 12.75 11.72
CA ASP A 86 -12.05 13.43 11.63
C ASP A 86 -12.69 13.61 13.02
N GLN A 87 -12.60 12.57 13.87
CA GLN A 87 -13.05 12.64 15.26
C GLN A 87 -12.25 13.68 16.06
N ALA A 88 -10.92 13.66 15.99
CA ALA A 88 -10.07 14.63 16.68
C ALA A 88 -10.37 16.07 16.22
N ASN A 89 -10.62 16.28 14.93
CA ASN A 89 -11.00 17.58 14.39
C ASN A 89 -12.37 18.05 14.91
N ALA A 90 -13.35 17.15 14.98
CA ALA A 90 -14.68 17.46 15.52
C ALA A 90 -14.61 17.83 17.01
N ASP A 91 -13.87 17.05 17.79
CA ASP A 91 -13.65 17.29 19.22
C ASP A 91 -12.91 18.62 19.45
N ALA A 92 -11.86 18.88 18.67
CA ALA A 92 -11.15 20.16 18.72
C ALA A 92 -12.04 21.35 18.35
N ALA A 93 -12.93 21.21 17.36
CA ALA A 93 -13.89 22.26 17.00
C ALA A 93 -14.90 22.53 18.14
N ALA A 94 -15.45 21.48 18.75
CA ALA A 94 -16.35 21.59 19.90
C ALA A 94 -15.66 22.25 21.11
N ALA A 95 -14.42 21.87 21.39
CA ALA A 95 -13.59 22.45 22.44
C ALA A 95 -13.31 23.94 22.17
N ARG A 96 -12.93 24.31 20.93
CA ARG A 96 -12.69 25.71 20.53
C ARG A 96 -13.95 26.57 20.67
N SER A 97 -15.12 26.05 20.32
CA SER A 97 -16.40 26.75 20.50
C SER A 97 -16.70 27.01 21.98
N THR A 98 -16.54 25.99 22.82
CA THR A 98 -16.74 26.10 24.27
C THR A 98 -15.76 27.09 24.89
N ALA A 99 -14.48 26.99 24.51
CA ALA A 99 -13.43 27.88 24.97
C ALA A 99 -13.69 29.35 24.59
N ALA A 100 -14.13 29.61 23.34
CA ALA A 100 -14.50 30.96 22.92
C ALA A 100 -15.62 31.55 23.79
N SER A 101 -16.67 30.76 24.05
CA SER A 101 -17.78 31.16 24.94
C SER A 101 -17.29 31.48 26.36
N LEU A 102 -16.40 30.65 26.94
CA LEU A 102 -15.82 30.93 28.26
C LEU A 102 -14.97 32.20 28.28
N ARG A 103 -14.20 32.47 27.23
CA ARG A 103 -13.38 33.69 27.12
C ARG A 103 -14.25 34.95 27.03
N ASP A 104 -15.35 34.87 26.28
CA ASP A 104 -16.33 35.96 26.20
C ASP A 104 -17.01 36.22 27.55
N GLU A 105 -17.39 35.17 28.28
CA GLU A 105 -17.94 35.33 29.63
C GLU A 105 -16.93 35.89 30.64
N ALA A 106 -15.65 35.50 30.53
CA ALA A 106 -14.58 36.07 31.34
C ALA A 106 -14.42 37.59 31.07
N ASP A 107 -14.51 38.01 29.80
CA ASP A 107 -14.47 39.44 29.43
C ASP A 107 -15.69 40.21 29.90
N ARG A 108 -16.89 39.62 29.79
CA ARG A 108 -18.13 40.20 30.31
C ARG A 108 -18.02 40.40 31.82
N LEU A 109 -17.56 39.39 32.55
CA LEU A 109 -17.38 39.46 33.99
C LEU A 109 -16.36 40.56 34.36
N ALA A 110 -15.19 40.58 33.72
CA ALA A 110 -14.17 41.59 33.95
C ALA A 110 -14.68 43.02 33.69
N SER A 111 -15.40 43.22 32.58
CA SER A 111 -16.00 44.50 32.22
C SER A 111 -17.10 44.92 33.21
N SER A 112 -17.90 43.97 33.70
CA SER A 112 -18.96 44.23 34.69
C SER A 112 -18.40 44.63 36.06
N VAL A 113 -17.26 44.08 36.46
CA VAL A 113 -16.57 44.45 37.70
C VAL A 113 -15.97 45.84 37.56
N ALA A 114 -15.33 46.13 36.42
CA ALA A 114 -14.76 47.44 36.14
C ALA A 114 -15.81 48.56 36.18
N SER A 115 -16.98 48.33 35.57
CA SER A 115 -18.07 49.32 35.56
C SER A 115 -18.71 49.54 36.95
N LYS A 116 -18.83 48.49 37.77
CA LYS A 116 -19.31 48.62 39.16
C LYS A 116 -18.31 49.38 40.05
N ALA A 117 -17.01 49.17 39.84
CA ALA A 117 -15.95 49.83 40.58
C ALA A 117 -15.90 51.35 40.34
N SER A 118 -16.29 51.83 39.15
CA SER A 118 -16.37 53.27 38.85
C SER A 118 -17.55 53.99 39.52
N SER A 119 -18.56 53.27 40.00
CA SER A 119 -19.82 53.86 40.49
C SER A 119 -19.86 54.15 42.00
N HIS A 120 -18.86 53.71 42.78
CA HIS A 120 -18.81 53.90 44.24
C HIS A 120 -17.57 54.73 44.67
N SER A 121 -17.80 55.96 45.15
CA SER A 121 -16.75 56.95 45.48
C SER A 121 -16.06 56.71 46.83
N CYS A 122 -16.67 55.97 47.76
CA CYS A 122 -16.14 55.82 49.13
C CYS A 122 -15.01 54.78 49.27
N THR A 123 -14.74 53.95 48.25
CA THR A 123 -13.75 52.85 48.29
C THR A 123 -12.89 52.75 47.03
N THR A 124 -12.74 53.84 46.27
CA THR A 124 -12.17 53.86 44.90
C THR A 124 -10.84 53.12 44.74
N ALA A 125 -9.89 53.23 45.67
CA ALA A 125 -8.59 52.56 45.57
C ALA A 125 -8.70 51.02 45.67
N ALA A 126 -9.51 50.51 46.62
CA ALA A 126 -9.75 49.08 46.78
C ALA A 126 -10.53 48.51 45.56
N SER A 127 -11.50 49.26 45.05
CA SER A 127 -12.28 48.92 43.86
C SER A 127 -11.42 48.87 42.58
N GLN A 128 -10.43 49.76 42.46
CA GLN A 128 -9.46 49.76 41.36
C GLN A 128 -8.52 48.55 41.42
N ALA A 129 -8.01 48.20 42.61
CA ALA A 129 -7.17 47.03 42.80
C ALA A 129 -7.91 45.73 42.46
N ALA A 130 -9.16 45.59 42.91
CA ALA A 130 -10.02 44.46 42.57
C ALA A 130 -10.28 44.36 41.05
N THR A 131 -10.54 45.48 40.38
CA THR A 131 -10.74 45.53 38.92
C THR A 131 -9.50 45.04 38.16
N ARG A 132 -8.30 45.53 38.55
CA ARG A 132 -7.04 45.08 37.95
C ARG A 132 -6.81 43.59 38.15
N ALA A 133 -7.10 43.07 39.35
CA ALA A 133 -6.97 41.63 39.63
C ALA A 133 -7.88 40.78 38.74
N VAL A 134 -9.15 41.17 38.56
CA VAL A 134 -10.09 40.44 37.69
C VAL A 134 -9.66 40.49 36.21
N MET A 135 -9.18 41.64 35.72
CA MET A 135 -8.65 41.74 34.35
C MET A 135 -7.42 40.83 34.13
N VAL A 136 -6.50 40.79 35.09
CA VAL A 136 -5.33 39.90 35.03
C VAL A 136 -5.76 38.43 35.06
N LEU A 137 -6.73 38.06 35.91
CA LEU A 137 -7.28 36.70 35.93
C LEU A 137 -7.91 36.31 34.60
N ALA A 138 -8.66 37.22 33.95
CA ALA A 138 -9.24 36.98 32.64
C ALA A 138 -8.15 36.77 31.56
N ASP A 139 -7.09 37.59 31.55
CA ASP A 139 -5.97 37.44 30.60
C ASP A 139 -5.18 36.13 30.84
N VAL A 140 -4.89 35.80 32.11
CA VAL A 140 -4.21 34.54 32.48
C VAL A 140 -5.05 33.34 32.07
N PHE A 141 -6.37 33.37 32.34
CA PHE A 141 -7.29 32.31 31.94
C PHE A 141 -7.27 32.11 30.42
N LYS A 142 -7.36 33.19 29.63
CA LYS A 142 -7.30 33.14 28.17
C LYS A 142 -6.00 32.52 27.64
N ARG A 143 -4.85 32.94 28.18
CA ARG A 143 -3.54 32.40 27.78
C ARG A 143 -3.38 30.94 28.16
N ALA A 144 -3.85 30.56 29.35
CA ALA A 144 -3.80 29.18 29.82
C ALA A 144 -4.68 28.26 28.96
N ASP A 145 -5.91 28.69 28.66
CA ASP A 145 -6.84 27.98 27.78
C ASP A 145 -6.28 27.85 26.35
N GLN A 146 -5.74 28.92 25.78
CA GLN A 146 -5.09 28.88 24.48
C GLN A 146 -3.92 27.88 24.46
N ARG A 147 -3.05 27.92 25.48
CA ARG A 147 -1.92 27.00 25.58
C ARG A 147 -2.36 25.55 25.75
N ALA A 148 -3.43 25.30 26.50
CA ALA A 148 -4.01 23.97 26.64
C ALA A 148 -4.54 23.46 25.29
N GLY A 149 -5.19 24.32 24.50
CA GLY A 149 -5.62 24.01 23.14
C GLY A 149 -4.47 23.65 22.20
N ASP A 150 -3.40 24.43 22.20
CA ASP A 150 -2.20 24.15 21.37
C ASP A 150 -1.56 22.79 21.72
N LEU A 151 -1.51 22.46 23.02
CA LEU A 151 -0.97 21.20 23.50
C LEU A 151 -1.87 20.02 23.14
N ALA A 152 -3.19 20.18 23.26
CA ALA A 152 -4.15 19.16 22.86
C ALA A 152 -4.04 18.86 21.36
N GLU A 153 -3.97 19.89 20.52
CA GLU A 153 -3.82 19.71 19.07
C GLU A 153 -2.53 18.94 18.71
N TYR A 154 -1.41 19.27 19.35
CA TYR A 154 -0.17 18.51 19.16
C TYR A 154 -0.30 17.05 19.63
N ALA A 155 -0.94 16.82 20.78
CA ALA A 155 -1.15 15.49 21.32
C ALA A 155 -2.03 14.64 20.40
N ASP A 156 -3.14 15.19 19.89
CA ASP A 156 -4.06 14.48 19.00
C ASP A 156 -3.40 14.16 17.65
N GLN A 157 -2.62 15.08 17.10
CA GLN A 157 -1.85 14.83 15.87
C GLN A 157 -0.77 13.76 16.07
N SER A 158 -0.05 13.78 17.18
CA SER A 158 0.99 12.78 17.45
C SER A 158 0.37 11.39 17.70
N ARG A 159 -0.75 11.35 18.45
CA ARG A 159 -1.49 10.11 18.73
C ARG A 159 -2.09 9.49 17.47
N SER A 160 -2.80 10.28 16.64
CA SER A 160 -3.39 9.77 15.39
C SER A 160 -2.33 9.16 14.48
N ARG A 161 -1.22 9.87 14.26
CA ARG A 161 -0.08 9.35 13.47
C ARG A 161 0.52 8.09 14.08
N GLY A 162 0.74 8.08 15.40
CA GLY A 162 1.32 6.94 16.12
C GLY A 162 0.47 5.68 15.99
N VAL A 163 -0.83 5.79 16.28
CA VAL A 163 -1.78 4.68 16.19
C VAL A 163 -1.89 4.16 14.76
N THR A 164 -1.97 5.05 13.76
CA THR A 164 -2.03 4.62 12.35
C THR A 164 -0.74 3.91 11.92
N CYS A 165 0.44 4.37 12.37
CA CYS A 165 1.71 3.68 12.09
C CYS A 165 1.77 2.30 12.73
N GLU A 166 1.35 2.16 13.99
CA GLU A 166 1.30 0.87 14.69
C GLU A 166 0.34 -0.10 13.99
N GLN A 167 -0.86 0.36 13.66
CA GLN A 167 -1.85 -0.44 12.93
C GLN A 167 -1.35 -0.86 11.55
N ALA A 168 -0.67 0.03 10.81
CA ALA A 168 -0.09 -0.29 9.51
C ALA A 168 0.99 -1.37 9.62
N TYR A 169 1.83 -1.29 10.65
CA TYR A 169 2.88 -2.29 10.90
C TYR A 169 2.28 -3.66 11.25
N THR A 170 1.33 -3.70 12.18
CA THR A 170 0.63 -4.94 12.56
C THR A 170 -0.07 -5.57 11.36
N ALA A 171 -0.74 -4.76 10.53
CA ALA A 171 -1.43 -5.21 9.32
C ALA A 171 -0.52 -5.83 8.25
N LEU A 172 0.80 -5.61 8.31
CA LEU A 172 1.77 -6.20 7.38
C LEU A 172 2.39 -7.52 7.90
N ILE A 173 2.27 -7.78 9.19
CA ILE A 173 2.89 -8.94 9.87
C ILE A 173 1.87 -10.03 10.17
N GLU A 174 0.61 -9.65 10.40
CA GLU A 174 -0.54 -10.56 10.41
C GLU A 174 -0.91 -11.03 8.99
#